data_AF-A0A971X7R6-F1
#
_entry.id   AF-A0A971X7R6-F1
#
_cell.length_a   1.000
_cell.length_b   1.000
_cell.length_c   1.000
_cell.angle_alpha   90.00
_cell.angle_beta   90.00
_cell.angle_gamma   90.00
#
_symmetry.space_group_name_H-M   'P 1'
#
loop_
_entity.id
_entity.type
_entity.pdbx_description
1 polymer ?
#
loop_
_entity_poly.entity_id
_entity_poly.type
_entity_poly.pdbx_seq_one_letter_code
_entity_poly.pdbx_strand_id
1 'polypeptide(L)'
;MRRFFIVLIAIGLLVTGCKKKDNPASQSDPGVTPAITSSVTGIANSPVQELDTAPSIEIKEEIIRKMRDMVLSDKTPYELIEFIQNSINGTQADEADKLFLILETVQKAWLGYFQGSMDFSPENTDDEFLAWFNNNGFKLITIDSDRVPAIRYDVYWNNRNSLSEWYAHYIEIIRSESNEPSVWNGKLNIPVEELENRILKTSDYMEKYPETIKTNEVMNYYEDYLFAYLYGYDPDPVCDVNEGLISRKHYERYKEFVKNHAGSTVSGILSEYIGLIEKGNFSLTDEIMFFLEDVFSGLNEQKSADASNIGVQIMAERMVKLLPGKTGFFWRCFGFAEYGHNAVLSSIRLVDGNPVYIVTGEVDDLSGGETQGDDFSIYLQYTIENNILVQSKDAPLMMDSDFNGIELIRYPFITGHKWIQYPVDDKGNKYSIETEIINIYESDDGTIYEVEYRDMSNGKVENRLIQSGKGTIGFTKIYDDNENEPFYIGYTIYEEQTGYLDN
;
A
#
# COMPACT_ATOMS: atom_id res chain seq x y z
N MET A 1 15.72 -29.43 -18.67
CA MET A 1 14.41 -30.06 -18.39
C MET A 1 14.21 -30.43 -16.90
N ARG A 2 14.54 -29.52 -15.98
CA ARG A 2 14.18 -29.57 -14.55
C ARG A 2 14.59 -28.21 -13.98
N ARG A 3 13.76 -27.19 -14.24
CA ARG A 3 13.81 -25.77 -13.84
C ARG A 3 12.96 -24.97 -14.85
N PHE A 4 11.67 -25.27 -14.92
CA PHE A 4 10.69 -24.53 -15.73
C PHE A 4 9.33 -24.88 -15.15
N PHE A 5 8.92 -24.11 -14.13
CA PHE A 5 7.56 -24.02 -13.57
C PHE A 5 7.55 -22.99 -12.43
N ILE A 6 8.00 -21.77 -12.69
CA ILE A 6 7.68 -20.58 -11.89
C ILE A 6 7.60 -19.42 -12.89
N VAL A 7 6.64 -18.51 -12.71
CA VAL A 7 6.19 -17.43 -13.61
C VAL A 7 5.05 -17.84 -14.56
N LEU A 8 3.96 -18.31 -13.95
CA LEU A 8 2.60 -18.20 -14.49
C LEU A 8 1.61 -18.10 -13.31
N ILE A 9 1.81 -17.12 -12.43
CA ILE A 9 0.84 -16.75 -11.39
C ILE A 9 0.96 -15.24 -11.14
N ALA A 10 -0.03 -14.46 -11.60
CA ALA A 10 -0.59 -13.32 -10.86
C ALA A 10 -1.72 -12.62 -11.66
N ILE A 11 -2.72 -13.36 -12.15
CA ILE A 11 -4.06 -12.79 -12.37
C ILE A 11 -5.06 -13.85 -11.93
N GLY A 12 -5.64 -13.67 -10.75
CA GLY A 12 -6.53 -14.61 -10.11
C GLY A 12 -7.50 -13.89 -9.18
N LEU A 13 -8.57 -13.39 -9.80
CA LEU A 13 -9.79 -12.85 -9.22
C LEU A 13 -10.23 -13.56 -7.93
N LEU A 14 -10.41 -12.76 -6.88
CA LEU A 14 -11.24 -13.10 -5.72
C LEU A 14 -12.71 -12.99 -6.12
N VAL A 15 -13.34 -14.13 -6.45
CA VAL A 15 -14.81 -14.26 -6.43
C VAL A 15 -15.15 -15.62 -5.81
N THR A 16 -15.45 -15.64 -4.51
CA THR A 16 -16.06 -16.82 -3.85
C THR A 16 -17.56 -16.64 -3.76
N GLY A 17 -18.27 -17.24 -4.72
CA GLY A 17 -19.69 -17.55 -4.61
C GLY A 17 -19.91 -18.90 -3.93
N CYS A 18 -20.66 -18.89 -2.83
CA CYS A 18 -21.05 -20.06 -2.03
C CYS A 18 -21.75 -21.18 -2.82
N LYS A 19 -21.36 -22.45 -2.57
CA LYS A 19 -22.29 -23.54 -2.25
C LYS A 19 -21.59 -24.73 -1.56
N LYS A 20 -22.31 -25.27 -0.57
CA LYS A 20 -21.91 -26.13 0.55
C LYS A 20 -22.12 -27.63 0.21
N LYS A 21 -21.15 -28.51 0.53
CA LYS A 21 -21.27 -29.65 1.48
C LYS A 21 -20.13 -30.70 1.42
N ASP A 22 -19.63 -31.00 2.63
CA ASP A 22 -19.20 -32.28 3.24
C ASP A 22 -17.84 -32.96 2.86
N ASN A 23 -16.76 -32.57 3.58
CA ASN A 23 -15.71 -33.33 4.36
C ASN A 23 -15.32 -34.81 4.02
N PRO A 24 -14.14 -35.32 4.49
CA PRO A 24 -12.74 -34.92 4.23
C PRO A 24 -11.79 -36.14 3.95
N ALA A 25 -10.60 -35.95 3.33
CA ALA A 25 -9.43 -36.84 3.52
C ALA A 25 -8.15 -36.35 2.79
N SER A 26 -7.14 -36.03 3.60
CA SER A 26 -5.70 -36.38 3.50
C SER A 26 -5.14 -36.96 2.18
N GLN A 27 -4.17 -36.27 1.54
CA GLN A 27 -2.75 -36.68 1.41
C GLN A 27 -1.97 -35.87 0.33
N SER A 28 -0.86 -35.27 0.79
CA SER A 28 0.50 -35.14 0.21
C SER A 28 0.79 -34.54 -1.19
N ASP A 29 1.44 -33.36 -1.13
CA ASP A 29 2.63 -32.85 -1.88
C ASP A 29 2.56 -32.54 -3.41
N PRO A 30 3.46 -31.69 -4.00
CA PRO A 30 4.57 -30.91 -3.40
C PRO A 30 4.70 -29.42 -3.85
N GLY A 31 5.29 -28.61 -2.97
CA GLY A 31 6.38 -27.67 -3.31
C GLY A 31 6.06 -26.29 -3.92
N VAL A 32 5.71 -25.30 -3.08
CA VAL A 32 6.23 -23.91 -3.20
C VAL A 32 6.53 -23.40 -1.80
N THR A 33 7.82 -23.19 -1.53
CA THR A 33 8.34 -22.64 -0.28
C THR A 33 8.24 -21.11 -0.32
N PRO A 34 7.70 -20.44 0.72
CA PRO A 34 8.19 -19.14 1.14
C PRO A 34 9.09 -19.37 2.35
N ALA A 35 10.38 -19.09 2.18
CA ALA A 35 11.35 -19.15 3.26
C ALA A 35 11.08 -18.01 4.24
N ILE A 36 10.50 -18.32 5.41
CA ILE A 36 10.63 -17.50 6.61
C ILE A 36 10.83 -18.44 7.79
N THR A 37 12.08 -18.57 8.23
CA THR A 37 12.42 -18.77 9.64
C THR A 37 13.86 -18.32 9.85
N SER A 38 13.95 -17.18 10.53
CA SER A 38 15.00 -16.64 11.38
C SER A 38 16.35 -17.37 11.39
N SER A 39 17.38 -16.67 10.92
CA SER A 39 18.68 -16.69 11.59
C SER A 39 19.18 -15.26 11.76
N VAL A 40 19.27 -14.85 13.02
CA VAL A 40 20.03 -13.70 13.47
C VAL A 40 21.50 -13.97 13.12
N THR A 41 21.95 -13.46 11.97
CA THR A 41 23.32 -13.01 11.68
C THR A 41 23.40 -12.70 10.19
N GLY A 42 23.19 -11.44 9.82
CA GLY A 42 23.33 -11.01 8.43
C GLY A 42 22.59 -9.73 8.05
N ILE A 43 22.56 -8.71 8.92
CA ILE A 43 22.23 -7.35 8.48
C ILE A 43 23.54 -6.60 8.33
N ALA A 44 24.02 -6.52 7.10
CA ALA A 44 25.06 -5.60 6.72
C ALA A 44 24.48 -4.17 6.76
N ASN A 45 24.88 -3.39 7.78
CA ASN A 45 25.07 -1.94 7.77
C ASN A 45 24.14 -1.08 6.88
N SER A 46 22.82 -1.10 7.11
CA SER A 46 22.03 0.11 6.86
C SER A 46 22.36 1.14 7.95
N PRO A 47 22.56 2.42 7.63
CA PRO A 47 22.83 3.45 8.64
C PRO A 47 21.59 3.63 9.51
N VAL A 48 21.63 3.10 10.74
CA VAL A 48 20.61 3.36 11.76
C VAL A 48 20.89 4.72 12.37
N GLN A 49 19.99 5.68 12.15
CA GLN A 49 20.04 6.98 12.80
C GLN A 49 19.05 6.99 13.98
N GLU A 50 19.55 7.18 15.19
CA GLU A 50 18.73 7.42 16.38
C GLU A 50 18.22 8.87 16.40
N LEU A 51 16.98 9.05 16.86
CA LEU A 51 16.29 10.32 16.97
C LEU A 51 15.69 10.48 18.38
N ASP A 52 15.82 11.67 18.96
CA ASP A 52 15.15 12.02 20.23
C ASP A 52 13.67 12.39 20.01
N THR A 53 13.34 12.85 18.81
CA THR A 53 12.00 13.31 18.42
C THR A 53 11.52 12.64 17.15
N ALA A 54 10.21 12.48 17.02
CA ALA A 54 9.54 12.05 15.81
C ALA A 54 10.05 12.84 14.59
N PRO A 55 10.33 12.17 13.46
CA PRO A 55 10.78 12.87 12.26
C PRO A 55 9.66 13.79 11.75
N SER A 56 10.06 14.98 11.33
CA SER A 56 9.21 15.94 10.65
C SER A 56 9.94 16.44 9.42
N ILE A 57 9.20 16.73 8.35
CA ILE A 57 9.80 17.29 7.15
C ILE A 57 9.94 18.81 7.26
N GLU A 58 11.09 19.33 6.82
CA GLU A 58 11.30 20.77 6.70
C GLU A 58 10.78 21.24 5.33
N ILE A 59 9.74 22.07 5.35
CA ILE A 59 9.17 22.69 4.15
C ILE A 59 9.33 24.20 4.26
N LYS A 60 9.92 24.81 3.23
CA LYS A 60 10.21 26.26 3.21
C LYS A 60 9.05 27.05 2.64
N GLU A 61 8.38 26.46 1.66
CA GLU A 61 7.30 27.04 0.86
C GLU A 61 6.03 27.12 1.72
N GLU A 62 5.54 28.34 1.94
CA GLU A 62 4.40 28.58 2.83
C GLU A 62 3.13 27.85 2.37
N ILE A 63 2.90 27.83 1.05
CA ILE A 63 1.75 27.16 0.44
C ILE A 63 1.78 25.64 0.67
N ILE A 64 2.97 25.04 0.62
CA ILE A 64 3.16 23.61 0.85
C ILE A 64 3.03 23.27 2.33
N ARG A 65 3.49 24.16 3.24
CA ARG A 65 3.22 23.99 4.68
C ARG A 65 1.72 24.00 4.99
N LYS A 66 0.96 24.91 4.40
CA LYS A 66 -0.51 24.95 4.56
C LYS A 66 -1.16 23.66 4.06
N MET A 67 -0.75 23.16 2.89
CA MET A 67 -1.22 21.88 2.36
C MET A 67 -0.88 20.72 3.30
N ARG A 68 0.34 20.67 3.83
CA ARG A 68 0.75 19.69 4.84
C ARG A 68 -0.15 19.76 6.07
N ASP A 69 -0.38 20.94 6.63
CA ASP A 69 -1.20 21.11 7.83
C ASP A 69 -2.65 20.64 7.61
N MET A 70 -3.17 20.81 6.38
CA MET A 70 -4.47 20.25 5.99
C MET A 70 -4.45 18.71 6.00
N VAL A 71 -3.42 18.07 5.44
CA VAL A 71 -3.27 16.60 5.48
C VAL A 71 -3.12 16.10 6.91
N LEU A 72 -2.33 16.79 7.73
CA LEU A 72 -2.14 16.46 9.15
C LEU A 72 -3.43 16.58 9.98
N SER A 73 -4.39 17.37 9.49
CA SER A 73 -5.71 17.58 10.09
C SER A 73 -6.82 16.77 9.40
N ASP A 74 -6.44 15.70 8.68
CA ASP A 74 -7.35 14.77 7.98
C ASP A 74 -8.34 15.43 7.02
N LYS A 75 -7.94 16.55 6.39
CA LYS A 75 -8.77 17.21 5.37
C LYS A 75 -9.03 16.28 4.20
N THR A 76 -10.27 16.31 3.72
CA THR A 76 -10.72 15.46 2.61
C THR A 76 -10.04 15.84 1.30
N PRO A 77 -9.95 14.93 0.32
CA PRO A 77 -9.48 15.26 -1.03
C PRO A 77 -10.21 16.46 -1.65
N TYR A 78 -11.51 16.61 -1.39
CA TYR A 78 -12.27 17.79 -1.83
C TYR A 78 -11.69 19.10 -1.26
N GLU A 79 -11.46 19.18 0.05
CA GLU A 79 -10.90 20.38 0.69
C GLU A 79 -9.49 20.69 0.17
N LEU A 80 -8.68 19.66 -0.08
CA LEU A 80 -7.36 19.80 -0.69
C LEU A 80 -7.44 20.33 -2.13
N ILE A 81 -8.38 19.82 -2.94
CA ILE A 81 -8.63 20.32 -4.30
C ILE A 81 -9.06 21.78 -4.26
N GLU A 82 -9.95 22.16 -3.35
CA GLU A 82 -10.42 23.54 -3.19
C GLU A 82 -9.26 24.47 -2.79
N PHE A 83 -8.40 24.03 -1.87
CA PHE A 83 -7.19 24.77 -1.50
C PHE A 83 -6.28 25.01 -2.71
N ILE A 84 -6.03 23.97 -3.52
CA ILE A 84 -5.21 24.08 -4.72
C ILE A 84 -5.84 25.06 -5.71
N GLN A 85 -7.13 24.91 -6.02
CA GLN A 85 -7.82 25.79 -6.98
C GLN A 85 -7.76 27.28 -6.58
N ASN A 86 -7.84 27.56 -5.28
CA ASN A 86 -7.77 28.92 -4.76
C ASN A 86 -6.35 29.49 -4.69
N SER A 87 -5.32 28.65 -4.75
CA SER A 87 -3.92 29.05 -4.55
C SER A 87 -3.02 28.87 -5.77
N ILE A 88 -3.43 28.09 -6.77
CA ILE A 88 -2.60 27.73 -7.93
C ILE A 88 -2.25 28.92 -8.84
N ASN A 89 -3.10 29.95 -8.88
CA ASN A 89 -2.88 31.14 -9.71
C ASN A 89 -1.71 31.97 -9.17
N GLY A 90 -0.61 32.03 -9.91
CA GLY A 90 0.60 32.77 -9.52
C GLY A 90 1.61 31.95 -8.69
N THR A 91 1.31 30.67 -8.46
CA THR A 91 2.23 29.70 -7.84
C THR A 91 3.29 29.26 -8.85
N GLN A 92 4.53 29.01 -8.40
CA GLN A 92 5.59 28.51 -9.26
C GLN A 92 5.30 27.06 -9.69
N ALA A 93 5.79 26.66 -10.86
CA ALA A 93 5.50 25.33 -11.40
C ALA A 93 5.93 24.19 -10.46
N ASP A 94 7.06 24.32 -9.77
CA ASP A 94 7.53 23.30 -8.83
C ASP A 94 6.67 23.23 -7.56
N GLU A 95 6.17 24.36 -7.06
CA GLU A 95 5.22 24.41 -5.94
C GLU A 95 3.87 23.82 -6.35
N ALA A 96 3.40 24.13 -7.57
CA ALA A 96 2.20 23.55 -8.15
C ALA A 96 2.29 22.02 -8.26
N ASP A 97 3.42 21.51 -8.77
CA ASP A 97 3.68 20.08 -8.84
C ASP A 97 3.63 19.44 -7.43
N LYS A 98 4.31 20.04 -6.44
CA LYS A 98 4.29 19.54 -5.04
C LYS A 98 2.87 19.46 -4.48
N LEU A 99 2.03 20.48 -4.70
CA LEU A 99 0.64 20.46 -4.24
C LEU A 99 -0.14 19.27 -4.80
N PHE A 100 0.00 19.00 -6.10
CA PHE A 100 -0.70 17.90 -6.75
C PHE A 100 -0.09 16.54 -6.41
N LEU A 101 1.22 16.43 -6.19
CA LEU A 101 1.85 15.20 -5.65
C LEU A 101 1.31 14.85 -4.26
N ILE A 102 1.07 15.86 -3.41
CA ILE A 102 0.45 15.68 -2.10
C ILE A 102 -1.00 15.20 -2.27
N LEU A 103 -1.79 15.91 -3.08
CA LEU A 103 -3.18 15.52 -3.35
C LEU A 103 -3.28 14.09 -3.88
N GLU A 104 -2.44 13.72 -4.83
CA GLU A 104 -2.45 12.41 -5.45
C GLU A 104 -2.11 11.31 -4.44
N THR A 105 -1.15 11.55 -3.56
CA THR A 105 -0.81 10.58 -2.51
C THR A 105 -1.99 10.35 -1.57
N VAL A 106 -2.66 11.42 -1.15
CA VAL A 106 -3.89 11.33 -0.34
C VAL A 106 -4.98 10.58 -1.12
N GLN A 107 -5.22 10.95 -2.38
CA GLN A 107 -6.23 10.31 -3.21
C GLN A 107 -5.95 8.83 -3.47
N LYS A 108 -4.69 8.41 -3.61
CA LYS A 108 -4.31 6.99 -3.74
C LYS A 108 -4.66 6.20 -2.48
N ALA A 109 -4.46 6.78 -1.29
CA ALA A 109 -4.87 6.12 -0.04
C ALA A 109 -6.40 6.01 0.07
N TRP A 110 -7.13 7.06 -0.29
CA TRP A 110 -8.60 7.03 -0.37
C TRP A 110 -9.12 6.07 -1.45
N LEU A 111 -8.42 5.94 -2.58
CA LEU A 111 -8.76 4.97 -3.62
C LEU A 111 -8.67 3.54 -3.07
N GLY A 112 -7.64 3.22 -2.29
CA GLY A 112 -7.52 1.93 -1.60
C GLY A 112 -8.70 1.64 -0.68
N TYR A 113 -9.15 2.63 0.09
CA TYR A 113 -10.39 2.53 0.89
C TYR A 113 -11.61 2.24 0.00
N PHE A 114 -11.81 3.00 -1.06
CA PHE A 114 -12.95 2.79 -1.96
C PHE A 114 -12.95 1.39 -2.58
N GLN A 115 -11.80 0.93 -3.06
CA GLN A 115 -11.66 -0.40 -3.67
C GLN A 115 -11.85 -1.54 -2.66
N GLY A 116 -11.45 -1.34 -1.41
CA GLY A 116 -11.50 -2.37 -0.37
C GLY A 116 -12.79 -2.41 0.45
N SER A 117 -13.49 -1.29 0.57
CA SER A 117 -14.57 -1.13 1.56
C SER A 117 -15.94 -0.73 0.99
N MET A 118 -16.02 -0.31 -0.27
CA MET A 118 -17.28 0.20 -0.86
C MET A 118 -17.79 -0.65 -2.01
N ASP A 119 -19.11 -0.86 -2.06
CA ASP A 119 -19.80 -1.45 -3.21
C ASP A 119 -20.34 -0.34 -4.11
N PHE A 120 -19.93 -0.36 -5.38
CA PHE A 120 -20.31 0.62 -6.40
C PHE A 120 -21.42 0.12 -7.34
N SER A 121 -22.14 -0.94 -6.95
CA SER A 121 -23.37 -1.36 -7.62
C SER A 121 -24.39 -0.21 -7.71
N PRO A 122 -25.20 -0.11 -8.79
CA PRO A 122 -26.15 0.99 -8.99
C PRO A 122 -27.12 1.21 -7.83
N GLU A 123 -27.51 0.14 -7.13
CA GLU A 123 -28.38 0.18 -5.95
C GLU A 123 -27.74 0.82 -4.72
N ASN A 124 -26.41 0.89 -4.66
CA ASN A 124 -25.64 1.41 -3.53
C ASN A 124 -24.98 2.77 -3.81
N THR A 125 -25.16 3.33 -5.02
CA THR A 125 -24.65 4.66 -5.38
C THR A 125 -25.79 5.59 -5.83
N ASP A 126 -26.25 6.45 -4.95
CA ASP A 126 -27.20 7.51 -5.30
C ASP A 126 -26.50 8.77 -5.86
N ASP A 127 -27.29 9.74 -6.34
CA ASP A 127 -26.78 10.97 -6.93
C ASP A 127 -25.98 11.83 -5.92
N GLU A 128 -26.33 11.77 -4.63
CA GLU A 128 -25.66 12.53 -3.57
C GLU A 128 -24.25 11.96 -3.32
N PHE A 129 -24.14 10.63 -3.18
CA PHE A 129 -22.87 9.94 -3.08
C PHE A 129 -22.01 10.20 -4.31
N LEU A 130 -22.56 10.09 -5.52
CA LEU A 130 -21.80 10.33 -6.75
C LEU A 130 -21.32 11.78 -6.86
N ALA A 131 -22.11 12.76 -6.42
CA ALA A 131 -21.68 14.15 -6.35
C ALA A 131 -20.52 14.33 -5.35
N TRP A 132 -20.65 13.78 -4.15
CA TRP A 132 -19.59 13.79 -3.14
C TRP A 132 -18.30 13.11 -3.64
N PHE A 133 -18.43 11.94 -4.26
CA PHE A 133 -17.32 11.15 -4.80
C PHE A 133 -16.59 11.91 -5.92
N ASN A 134 -17.35 12.53 -6.83
CA ASN A 134 -16.82 13.40 -7.87
C ASN A 134 -16.15 14.66 -7.31
N ASN A 135 -16.70 15.26 -6.26
CA ASN A 135 -16.12 16.44 -5.62
C ASN A 135 -14.77 16.11 -4.95
N ASN A 136 -14.63 14.92 -4.38
CA ASN A 136 -13.36 14.41 -3.87
C ASN A 136 -12.35 14.04 -4.99
N GLY A 137 -12.68 14.31 -6.25
CA GLY A 137 -11.79 14.11 -7.39
C GLY A 137 -11.65 12.66 -7.78
N PHE A 138 -12.68 11.85 -7.55
CA PHE A 138 -12.80 10.50 -8.08
C PHE A 138 -13.86 10.43 -9.18
N LYS A 139 -13.96 9.29 -9.84
CA LYS A 139 -14.97 8.97 -10.86
C LYS A 139 -15.16 7.45 -10.89
N LEU A 140 -16.30 7.02 -11.38
CA LEU A 140 -16.53 5.62 -11.67
C LEU A 140 -16.30 5.38 -13.16
N ILE A 141 -15.54 4.34 -13.45
CA ILE A 141 -15.40 3.80 -14.80
C ILE A 141 -16.10 2.45 -14.83
N THR A 142 -16.62 2.08 -16.00
CA THR A 142 -17.27 0.78 -16.19
C THR A 142 -16.40 -0.08 -17.09
N ILE A 143 -16.03 -1.26 -16.62
CA ILE A 143 -15.25 -2.24 -17.38
C ILE A 143 -15.93 -3.60 -17.23
N ASP A 144 -16.28 -4.25 -18.33
CA ASP A 144 -16.99 -5.55 -18.33
C ASP A 144 -18.28 -5.60 -17.47
N SER A 145 -18.96 -4.46 -17.31
CA SER A 145 -20.14 -4.24 -16.44
C SER A 145 -19.84 -4.00 -14.96
N ASP A 146 -18.58 -4.10 -14.53
CA ASP A 146 -18.14 -3.73 -13.19
C ASP A 146 -17.90 -2.22 -13.11
N ARG A 147 -18.45 -1.57 -12.09
CA ARG A 147 -18.20 -0.15 -11.80
C ARG A 147 -17.08 -0.05 -10.79
N VAL A 148 -15.97 0.56 -11.19
CA VAL A 148 -14.76 0.63 -10.37
C VAL A 148 -14.36 2.07 -10.11
N PRO A 149 -13.93 2.40 -8.88
CA PRO A 149 -13.45 3.73 -8.55
C PRO A 149 -12.11 4.00 -9.22
N ALA A 150 -11.92 5.22 -9.69
CA ALA A 150 -10.67 5.73 -10.24
C ALA A 150 -10.46 7.19 -9.86
N ILE A 151 -9.20 7.62 -9.76
CA ILE A 151 -8.87 9.05 -9.55
C ILE A 151 -9.26 9.83 -10.80
N ARG A 152 -9.89 11.00 -10.66
CA ARG A 152 -10.27 11.85 -11.78
C ARG A 152 -9.14 12.81 -12.12
N TYR A 153 -8.17 12.33 -12.91
CA TYR A 153 -7.03 13.13 -13.36
C TYR A 153 -7.38 14.34 -14.24
N ASP A 154 -8.64 14.50 -14.70
CA ASP A 154 -9.11 15.74 -15.32
C ASP A 154 -8.96 16.96 -14.39
N VAL A 155 -9.05 16.76 -13.06
CA VAL A 155 -8.82 17.82 -12.07
C VAL A 155 -7.39 18.37 -12.19
N TYR A 156 -6.43 17.50 -12.41
CA TYR A 156 -5.02 17.82 -12.57
C TYR A 156 -4.77 18.45 -13.94
N TRP A 157 -5.31 17.83 -14.99
CA TRP A 157 -5.16 18.28 -16.38
C TRP A 157 -5.70 19.69 -16.63
N ASN A 158 -6.77 20.08 -15.94
CA ASN A 158 -7.31 21.43 -16.03
C ASN A 158 -6.31 22.50 -15.54
N ASN A 159 -5.33 22.11 -14.73
CA ASN A 159 -4.28 22.97 -14.19
C ASN A 159 -2.92 22.82 -14.89
N ARG A 160 -2.84 22.01 -15.96
CA ARG A 160 -1.57 21.68 -16.66
C ARG A 160 -0.69 22.87 -17.06
N ASN A 161 -1.29 24.04 -17.32
CA ASN A 161 -0.54 25.25 -17.71
C ASN A 161 0.22 25.87 -16.54
N SER A 162 -0.11 25.50 -15.31
CA SER A 162 0.56 25.92 -14.09
C SER A 162 1.57 24.88 -13.60
N LEU A 163 1.63 23.70 -14.22
CA LEU A 163 2.52 22.61 -13.86
C LEU A 163 3.82 22.69 -14.66
N SER A 164 4.85 22.00 -14.18
CA SER A 164 6.04 21.78 -15.01
C SER A 164 5.71 20.92 -16.23
N GLU A 165 6.57 21.00 -17.25
CA GLU A 165 6.40 20.23 -18.47
C GLU A 165 6.41 18.71 -18.22
N TRP A 166 7.32 18.25 -17.34
CA TRP A 166 7.41 16.83 -17.00
C TRP A 166 6.15 16.34 -16.28
N TYR A 167 5.60 17.14 -15.37
CA TYR A 167 4.43 16.72 -14.62
C TYR A 167 3.16 16.80 -15.48
N ALA A 168 3.03 17.80 -16.34
CA ALA A 168 1.93 17.86 -17.32
C ALA A 168 1.92 16.64 -18.26
N HIS A 169 3.08 16.18 -18.72
CA HIS A 169 3.20 14.94 -19.53
C HIS A 169 2.84 13.69 -18.72
N TYR A 170 3.26 13.61 -17.45
CA TYR A 170 2.85 12.52 -16.56
C TYR A 170 1.32 12.49 -16.40
N ILE A 171 0.70 13.65 -16.14
CA ILE A 171 -0.76 13.78 -16.01
C ILE A 171 -1.46 13.34 -17.29
N GLU A 172 -0.90 13.60 -18.48
CA GLU A 172 -1.46 13.11 -19.74
C GLU A 172 -1.51 11.57 -19.79
N ILE A 173 -0.40 10.91 -19.44
CA ILE A 173 -0.27 9.45 -19.45
C ILE A 173 -1.25 8.82 -18.45
N ILE A 174 -1.18 9.23 -17.19
CA ILE A 174 -1.97 8.62 -16.12
C ILE A 174 -3.46 8.90 -16.28
N ARG A 175 -3.83 10.03 -16.89
CA ARG A 175 -5.22 10.35 -17.21
C ARG A 175 -5.78 9.39 -18.26
N SER A 176 -5.03 9.07 -19.30
CA SER A 176 -5.46 8.07 -20.29
C SER A 176 -5.71 6.71 -19.63
N GLU A 177 -4.76 6.25 -18.81
CA GLU A 177 -4.90 4.96 -18.10
C GLU A 177 -6.07 4.97 -17.12
N SER A 178 -6.25 6.05 -16.38
CA SER A 178 -7.36 6.17 -15.43
C SER A 178 -8.73 6.32 -16.11
N ASN A 179 -8.80 6.94 -17.30
CA ASN A 179 -10.03 7.07 -18.07
C ASN A 179 -10.46 5.74 -18.67
N GLU A 180 -9.50 5.00 -19.19
CA GLU A 180 -9.74 3.77 -19.91
C GLU A 180 -8.51 2.88 -19.70
N PRO A 181 -8.52 2.03 -18.66
CA PRO A 181 -7.41 1.14 -18.35
C PRO A 181 -7.07 0.30 -19.56
N SER A 182 -5.77 0.16 -19.81
CA SER A 182 -5.24 -0.59 -20.95
C SER A 182 -5.59 -2.08 -20.84
N VAL A 183 -5.45 -2.63 -19.64
CA VAL A 183 -5.66 -4.05 -19.34
C VAL A 183 -6.69 -4.19 -18.21
N TRP A 184 -7.64 -5.11 -18.39
CA TRP A 184 -8.61 -5.50 -17.37
C TRP A 184 -8.84 -7.00 -17.42
N ASN A 185 -8.87 -7.67 -16.26
CA ASN A 185 -9.05 -9.13 -16.17
C ASN A 185 -8.13 -9.94 -17.10
N GLY A 186 -6.89 -9.46 -17.29
CA GLY A 186 -5.89 -10.09 -18.15
C GLY A 186 -6.16 -9.94 -19.65
N LYS A 187 -7.02 -9.00 -20.05
CA LYS A 187 -7.38 -8.71 -21.45
C LYS A 187 -7.11 -7.25 -21.78
N LEU A 188 -6.73 -6.99 -23.03
CA LEU A 188 -6.65 -5.63 -23.53
C LEU A 188 -8.06 -5.04 -23.66
N ASN A 189 -8.29 -3.93 -22.96
CA ASN A 189 -9.55 -3.20 -22.94
C ASN A 189 -9.57 -2.04 -23.95
N ILE A 190 -8.40 -1.65 -24.48
CA ILE A 190 -8.23 -0.61 -25.50
C ILE A 190 -7.92 -1.19 -26.88
N PRO A 191 -8.11 -0.43 -27.98
CA PRO A 191 -7.56 -0.81 -29.28
C PRO A 191 -6.04 -0.92 -29.24
N VAL A 192 -5.48 -1.86 -30.00
CA VAL A 192 -4.02 -2.07 -30.04
C VAL A 192 -3.26 -0.86 -30.61
N GLU A 193 -3.87 -0.05 -31.47
CA GLU A 193 -3.29 1.23 -31.92
C GLU A 193 -3.13 2.23 -30.75
N GLU A 194 -4.07 2.24 -29.81
CA GLU A 194 -3.99 3.08 -28.61
C GLU A 194 -2.93 2.54 -27.65
N LEU A 195 -2.78 1.21 -27.54
CA LEU A 195 -1.68 0.59 -26.79
C LEU A 195 -0.32 1.02 -27.36
N GLU A 196 -0.14 0.94 -28.68
CA GLU A 196 1.09 1.38 -29.38
C GLU A 196 1.42 2.86 -29.12
N ASN A 197 0.40 3.71 -29.15
CA ASN A 197 0.53 5.13 -28.81
C ASN A 197 0.94 5.33 -27.34
N ARG A 198 0.36 4.56 -26.41
CA ARG A 198 0.73 4.61 -24.98
C ARG A 198 2.17 4.16 -24.74
N ILE A 199 2.64 3.11 -25.42
CA ILE A 199 4.03 2.63 -25.37
C ILE A 199 5.00 3.73 -25.84
N LEU A 200 4.69 4.42 -26.94
CA LEU A 200 5.50 5.53 -27.43
C LEU A 200 5.55 6.68 -26.43
N LYS A 201 4.39 7.10 -25.91
CA LYS A 201 4.31 8.21 -24.94
C LYS A 201 5.10 7.93 -23.67
N THR A 202 5.02 6.72 -23.12
CA THR A 202 5.76 6.37 -21.91
C THR A 202 7.26 6.18 -22.20
N SER A 203 7.65 5.64 -23.36
CA SER A 203 9.05 5.62 -23.82
C SER A 203 9.64 7.03 -23.93
N ASP A 204 8.95 7.93 -24.65
CA ASP A 204 9.38 9.32 -24.85
C ASP A 204 9.48 10.08 -23.52
N TYR A 205 8.57 9.80 -22.58
CA TYR A 205 8.62 10.35 -21.24
C TYR A 205 9.91 9.96 -20.51
N MET A 206 10.23 8.66 -20.50
CA MET A 206 11.42 8.16 -19.79
C MET A 206 12.71 8.68 -20.41
N GLU A 207 12.77 8.83 -21.74
CA GLU A 207 13.92 9.45 -22.43
C GLU A 207 14.09 10.93 -22.06
N LYS A 208 12.97 11.67 -22.01
CA LYS A 208 12.98 13.11 -21.78
C LYS A 208 13.16 13.48 -20.29
N TYR A 209 12.66 12.63 -19.40
CA TYR A 209 12.55 12.90 -17.96
C TYR A 209 13.04 11.72 -17.12
N PRO A 210 14.30 11.26 -17.26
CA PRO A 210 14.78 10.03 -16.60
C PRO A 210 14.90 10.14 -15.07
N GLU A 211 14.99 11.35 -14.52
CA GLU A 211 15.29 11.59 -13.09
C GLU A 211 14.12 12.25 -12.32
N THR A 212 12.90 12.16 -12.82
CA THR A 212 11.75 12.74 -12.12
C THR A 212 11.17 11.79 -11.09
N ILE A 213 10.45 12.36 -10.12
CA ILE A 213 9.74 11.61 -9.08
C ILE A 213 8.69 10.62 -9.63
N LYS A 214 8.28 10.76 -10.90
CA LYS A 214 7.28 9.92 -11.56
C LYS A 214 7.84 8.96 -12.59
N THR A 215 9.16 8.95 -12.82
CA THR A 215 9.75 8.10 -13.85
C THR A 215 9.54 6.62 -13.57
N ASN A 216 9.75 6.16 -12.33
CA ASN A 216 9.49 4.77 -11.94
C ASN A 216 8.01 4.38 -12.15
N GLU A 217 7.09 5.29 -11.84
CA GLU A 217 5.66 5.05 -12.02
C GLU A 217 5.28 4.98 -13.51
N VAL A 218 5.80 5.87 -14.35
CA VAL A 218 5.63 5.80 -15.81
C VAL A 218 6.27 4.54 -16.41
N MET A 219 7.40 4.11 -15.85
CA MET A 219 8.08 2.89 -16.26
C MET A 219 7.24 1.64 -15.98
N ASN A 220 6.53 1.57 -14.84
CA ASN A 220 5.60 0.46 -14.58
C ASN A 220 4.50 0.40 -15.66
N TYR A 221 3.94 1.56 -16.06
CA TYR A 221 2.98 1.59 -17.18
C TYR A 221 3.60 1.18 -18.51
N TYR A 222 4.82 1.63 -18.81
CA TYR A 222 5.54 1.19 -20.00
C TYR A 222 5.76 -0.33 -19.99
N GLU A 223 6.17 -0.88 -18.86
CA GLU A 223 6.37 -2.32 -18.63
C GLU A 223 5.08 -3.09 -18.90
N ASP A 224 3.95 -2.68 -18.31
CA ASP A 224 2.64 -3.30 -18.52
C ASP A 224 2.19 -3.24 -19.98
N TYR A 225 2.36 -2.07 -20.64
CA TYR A 225 1.98 -1.92 -22.03
C TYR A 225 2.85 -2.75 -22.97
N LEU A 226 4.16 -2.77 -22.73
CA LEU A 226 5.12 -3.54 -23.52
C LEU A 226 4.90 -5.04 -23.31
N PHE A 227 4.60 -5.47 -22.08
CA PHE A 227 4.23 -6.84 -21.77
C PHE A 227 2.98 -7.26 -22.55
N ALA A 228 1.92 -6.46 -22.49
CA ALA A 228 0.69 -6.72 -23.25
C ALA A 228 0.94 -6.79 -24.77
N TYR A 229 1.89 -6.02 -25.29
CA TYR A 229 2.21 -5.98 -26.72
C TYR A 229 3.14 -7.12 -27.18
N LEU A 230 4.10 -7.53 -26.36
CA LEU A 230 5.10 -8.56 -26.70
C LEU A 230 4.67 -9.99 -26.35
N TYR A 231 3.91 -10.17 -25.27
CA TYR A 231 3.37 -11.47 -24.86
C TYR A 231 1.93 -11.69 -25.34
N GLY A 232 1.16 -10.61 -25.52
CA GLY A 232 -0.27 -10.67 -25.80
C GLY A 232 -1.10 -10.96 -24.54
N TYR A 233 -2.35 -11.35 -24.74
CA TYR A 233 -3.34 -11.58 -23.69
C TYR A 233 -4.29 -12.69 -24.11
N ASP A 234 -4.99 -13.37 -23.20
CA ASP A 234 -6.03 -14.33 -23.58
C ASP A 234 -7.30 -13.58 -24.04
N PRO A 235 -7.82 -13.77 -25.28
CA PRO A 235 -7.60 -14.89 -26.19
C PRO A 235 -6.70 -14.63 -27.41
N ASP A 236 -5.93 -13.54 -27.44
CA ASP A 236 -5.02 -13.14 -28.53
C ASP A 236 -3.54 -13.16 -28.07
N PRO A 237 -2.97 -14.31 -27.67
CA PRO A 237 -1.58 -14.38 -27.25
C PRO A 237 -0.63 -14.18 -28.43
N VAL A 238 0.55 -13.60 -28.18
CA VAL A 238 1.62 -13.49 -29.18
C VAL A 238 2.29 -14.84 -29.40
N CYS A 239 2.47 -15.62 -28.32
CA CYS A 239 2.96 -16.99 -28.39
C CYS A 239 1.82 -17.98 -28.14
N ASP A 240 1.57 -18.86 -29.11
CA ASP A 240 0.76 -20.04 -28.84
C ASP A 240 1.61 -21.04 -28.05
N VAL A 241 1.29 -21.21 -26.77
CA VAL A 241 2.04 -22.10 -25.86
C VAL A 241 1.84 -23.58 -26.19
N ASN A 242 0.74 -23.95 -26.86
CA ASN A 242 0.49 -25.33 -27.26
C ASN A 242 1.28 -25.69 -28.52
N GLU A 243 1.41 -24.75 -29.45
CA GLU A 243 2.12 -24.96 -30.72
C GLU A 243 3.60 -24.54 -30.65
N GLY A 244 3.98 -23.74 -29.66
CA GLY A 244 5.31 -23.14 -29.54
C GLY A 244 5.61 -22.17 -30.69
N LEU A 245 4.58 -21.52 -31.23
CA LEU A 245 4.67 -20.66 -32.41
C LEU A 245 4.34 -19.21 -32.07
N ILE A 246 5.09 -18.29 -32.68
CA ILE A 246 4.85 -16.86 -32.64
C ILE A 246 3.81 -16.48 -33.69
N SER A 247 2.84 -15.69 -33.28
CA SER A 247 1.73 -15.23 -34.11
C SER A 247 2.22 -14.35 -35.27
N ARG A 248 1.97 -14.82 -36.51
CA ARG A 248 2.28 -14.04 -37.73
C ARG A 248 1.53 -12.70 -37.76
N LYS A 249 0.32 -12.65 -37.21
CA LYS A 249 -0.48 -11.40 -37.11
C LYS A 249 0.27 -10.35 -36.31
N HIS A 250 0.77 -10.70 -35.13
CA HIS A 250 1.53 -9.79 -34.26
C HIS A 250 2.87 -9.40 -34.90
N TYR A 251 3.59 -10.35 -35.50
CA TYR A 251 4.82 -10.08 -36.24
C TYR A 251 4.63 -9.05 -37.38
N GLU A 252 3.59 -9.17 -38.20
CA GLU A 252 3.32 -8.20 -39.27
C GLU A 252 3.04 -6.80 -38.69
N ARG A 253 2.38 -6.75 -37.52
CA ARG A 253 2.10 -5.51 -36.82
C ARG A 253 3.35 -4.85 -36.25
N TYR A 254 4.29 -5.62 -35.68
CA TYR A 254 5.59 -5.10 -35.24
C TYR A 254 6.36 -4.45 -36.39
N LYS A 255 6.35 -5.05 -37.59
CA LYS A 255 6.97 -4.45 -38.78
C LYS A 255 6.31 -3.14 -39.18
N GLU A 256 4.99 -3.08 -39.10
CA GLU A 256 4.25 -1.85 -39.37
C GLU A 256 4.59 -0.75 -38.35
N PHE A 257 4.66 -1.10 -37.06
CA PHE A 257 5.10 -0.18 -36.01
C PHE A 257 6.51 0.37 -36.28
N VAL A 258 7.49 -0.51 -36.50
CA VAL A 258 8.89 -0.11 -36.77
C VAL A 258 8.99 0.80 -37.99
N LYS A 259 8.20 0.52 -39.04
CA LYS A 259 8.15 1.36 -40.24
C LYS A 259 7.60 2.76 -39.94
N ASN A 260 6.57 2.86 -39.11
CA ASN A 260 5.87 4.12 -38.83
C ASN A 260 6.59 4.97 -37.75
N HIS A 261 7.38 4.33 -36.89
CA HIS A 261 8.03 4.96 -35.72
C HIS A 261 9.55 4.78 -35.73
N ALA A 262 10.15 4.66 -36.91
CA ALA A 262 11.58 4.43 -37.10
C ALA A 262 12.44 5.41 -36.30
N GLY A 263 13.39 4.87 -35.54
CA GLY A 263 14.32 5.64 -34.71
C GLY A 263 13.89 5.83 -33.26
N SER A 264 12.65 5.44 -32.88
CA SER A 264 12.25 5.35 -31.47
C SER A 264 12.94 4.18 -30.76
N THR A 265 13.16 4.29 -29.44
CA THR A 265 13.69 3.20 -28.61
C THR A 265 12.87 1.92 -28.75
N VAL A 266 11.54 2.05 -28.74
CA VAL A 266 10.61 0.93 -28.94
C VAL A 266 10.81 0.25 -30.29
N SER A 267 11.08 1.01 -31.35
CA SER A 267 11.37 0.41 -32.66
C SER A 267 12.69 -0.35 -32.68
N GLY A 268 13.66 0.02 -31.83
CA GLY A 268 14.87 -0.76 -31.60
C GLY A 268 14.57 -2.14 -31.02
N ILE A 269 13.81 -2.17 -29.92
CA ILE A 269 13.36 -3.41 -29.26
C ILE A 269 12.61 -4.31 -30.25
N LEU A 270 11.64 -3.75 -30.98
CA LEU A 270 10.85 -4.53 -31.94
C LEU A 270 11.67 -5.01 -33.13
N SER A 271 12.65 -4.24 -33.60
CA SER A 271 13.53 -4.67 -34.70
C SER A 271 14.37 -5.89 -34.32
N GLU A 272 14.88 -5.93 -33.09
CA GLU A 272 15.59 -7.09 -32.56
C GLU A 272 14.65 -8.29 -32.41
N TYR A 273 13.46 -8.09 -31.85
CA TYR A 273 12.46 -9.15 -31.68
C TYR A 273 12.05 -9.76 -33.03
N ILE A 274 11.78 -8.92 -34.04
CA ILE A 274 11.49 -9.33 -35.42
C ILE A 274 12.63 -10.21 -35.98
N GLY A 275 13.89 -9.79 -35.79
CA GLY A 275 15.05 -10.55 -36.25
C GLY A 275 15.15 -11.94 -35.61
N LEU A 276 14.84 -12.06 -34.31
CA LEU A 276 14.81 -13.33 -33.59
C LEU A 276 13.66 -14.23 -34.06
N ILE A 277 12.47 -13.67 -34.29
CA ILE A 277 11.31 -14.40 -34.85
C ILE A 277 11.64 -14.98 -36.23
N GLU A 278 12.26 -14.19 -37.11
CA GLU A 278 12.67 -14.63 -38.44
C GLU A 278 13.75 -15.72 -38.39
N LYS A 279 14.77 -15.54 -37.55
CA LYS A 279 15.83 -16.53 -37.34
C LYS A 279 15.27 -17.86 -36.81
N GLY A 280 14.30 -17.79 -35.90
CA GLY A 280 13.61 -18.93 -35.31
C GLY A 280 12.55 -19.57 -36.20
N ASN A 281 12.33 -19.09 -37.43
CA ASN A 281 11.23 -19.50 -38.31
C ASN A 281 9.86 -19.51 -37.59
N PHE A 282 9.58 -18.46 -36.81
CA PHE A 282 8.36 -18.31 -36.01
C PHE A 282 8.19 -19.32 -34.86
N SER A 283 9.20 -20.12 -34.52
CA SER A 283 9.18 -20.90 -33.28
C SER A 283 9.59 -20.05 -32.08
N LEU A 284 8.95 -20.26 -30.93
CA LEU A 284 9.43 -19.72 -29.66
C LEU A 284 10.74 -20.43 -29.30
N THR A 285 11.85 -19.69 -29.39
CA THR A 285 13.20 -20.21 -29.11
C THR A 285 13.72 -19.71 -27.77
N ASP A 286 14.75 -20.37 -27.23
CA ASP A 286 15.46 -19.90 -26.05
C ASP A 286 16.01 -18.47 -26.24
N GLU A 287 16.47 -18.12 -27.45
CA GLU A 287 16.95 -16.77 -27.75
C GLU A 287 15.85 -15.71 -27.61
N ILE A 288 14.63 -16.02 -28.03
CA ILE A 288 13.47 -15.14 -27.85
C ILE A 288 13.14 -15.01 -26.36
N MET A 289 13.13 -16.11 -25.62
CA MET A 289 12.83 -16.09 -24.18
C MET A 289 13.86 -15.24 -23.40
N PHE A 290 15.14 -15.42 -23.69
CA PHE A 290 16.21 -14.61 -23.09
C PHE A 290 16.11 -13.14 -23.49
N PHE A 291 15.78 -12.83 -24.75
CA PHE A 291 15.57 -11.45 -25.17
C PHE A 291 14.44 -10.78 -24.39
N LEU A 292 13.29 -11.45 -24.24
CA LEU A 292 12.18 -10.89 -23.47
C LEU A 292 12.59 -10.71 -21.99
N GLU A 293 13.25 -11.69 -21.38
CA GLU A 293 13.78 -11.58 -20.01
C GLU A 293 14.76 -10.40 -19.85
N ASP A 294 15.64 -10.19 -20.83
CA ASP A 294 16.61 -9.08 -20.84
C ASP A 294 15.91 -7.71 -20.94
N VAL A 295 14.90 -7.59 -21.82
CA VAL A 295 14.10 -6.36 -21.96
C VAL A 295 13.45 -5.96 -20.63
N PHE A 296 12.76 -6.90 -19.96
CA PHE A 296 12.03 -6.59 -18.73
C PHE A 296 12.97 -6.45 -17.51
N SER A 297 14.04 -7.24 -17.45
CA SER A 297 15.04 -7.10 -16.37
C SER A 297 15.80 -5.79 -16.49
N GLY A 298 16.17 -5.36 -17.71
CA GLY A 298 16.80 -4.07 -17.97
C GLY A 298 15.95 -2.87 -17.57
N LEU A 299 14.62 -2.92 -17.75
CA LEU A 299 13.72 -1.89 -17.23
C LEU A 299 13.75 -1.83 -15.70
N ASN A 300 13.72 -2.98 -15.03
CA ASN A 300 13.78 -3.01 -13.57
C ASN A 300 15.11 -2.48 -13.02
N GLU A 301 16.23 -2.71 -13.71
CA GLU A 301 17.54 -2.15 -13.34
C GLU A 301 17.63 -0.63 -13.50
N GLN A 302 16.81 -0.04 -14.38
CA GLN A 302 16.72 1.42 -14.56
C GLN A 302 15.92 2.11 -13.45
N LYS A 303 15.14 1.37 -12.66
CA LYS A 303 14.37 1.95 -11.55
C LYS A 303 15.35 2.53 -10.53
N SER A 304 15.27 3.84 -10.35
CA SER A 304 16.08 4.53 -9.34
C SER A 304 15.45 4.37 -7.96
N ALA A 305 16.22 4.54 -6.89
CA ALA A 305 15.62 4.70 -5.56
C ALA A 305 14.63 5.86 -5.63
N ASP A 306 13.37 5.63 -5.23
CA ASP A 306 12.31 6.63 -5.33
C ASP A 306 12.83 7.96 -4.75
N ALA A 307 12.82 9.00 -5.60
CA ALA A 307 13.10 10.34 -5.12
C ALA A 307 12.12 10.65 -3.96
N SER A 308 12.50 11.54 -3.07
CA SER A 308 11.67 11.94 -1.93
C SER A 308 10.33 12.52 -2.41
N ASN A 309 9.28 11.69 -2.43
CA ASN A 309 7.92 12.13 -2.74
C ASN A 309 7.37 12.87 -1.52
N ILE A 310 7.21 14.20 -1.63
CA ILE A 310 6.72 15.04 -0.54
C ILE A 310 5.35 14.59 -0.01
N GLY A 311 4.47 14.07 -0.87
CA GLY A 311 3.18 13.54 -0.47
C GLY A 311 3.32 12.30 0.40
N VAL A 312 4.19 11.35 0.02
CA VAL A 312 4.49 10.15 0.82
C VAL A 312 5.08 10.51 2.17
N GLN A 313 5.98 11.49 2.21
CA GLN A 313 6.59 11.94 3.47
C GLN A 313 5.57 12.62 4.40
N ILE A 314 4.69 13.47 3.85
CA ILE A 314 3.61 14.10 4.64
C ILE A 314 2.65 13.06 5.18
N MET A 315 2.30 12.05 4.38
CA MET A 315 1.45 10.97 4.81
C MET A 315 2.11 10.10 5.89
N ALA A 316 3.39 9.78 5.75
CA ALA A 316 4.15 9.11 6.80
C ALA A 316 4.17 9.95 8.08
N GLU A 317 4.38 11.26 7.98
CA GLU A 317 4.30 12.18 9.13
C GLU A 317 2.89 12.16 9.77
N ARG A 318 1.82 12.13 8.97
CA ARG A 318 0.45 12.02 9.50
C ARG A 318 0.27 10.75 10.33
N MET A 319 0.78 9.62 9.85
CA MET A 319 0.74 8.35 10.59
C MET A 319 1.55 8.43 11.89
N VAL A 320 2.73 9.06 11.84
CA VAL A 320 3.57 9.30 13.02
C VAL A 320 2.84 10.11 14.10
N LYS A 321 1.94 11.03 13.73
CA LYS A 321 1.14 11.80 14.71
C LYS A 321 0.18 10.94 15.55
N LEU A 322 0.00 9.66 15.23
CA LEU A 322 -0.70 8.72 16.12
C LEU A 322 0.15 8.32 17.33
N LEU A 323 1.47 8.40 17.25
CA LEU A 323 2.41 7.97 18.28
C LEU A 323 2.99 9.17 19.05
N PRO A 324 3.60 8.95 20.24
CA PRO A 324 4.27 10.01 20.97
C PRO A 324 5.41 10.66 20.20
N GLY A 325 5.47 11.99 20.26
CA GLY A 325 6.40 12.79 19.46
C GLY A 325 7.86 12.80 19.91
N LYS A 326 8.21 12.24 21.07
CA LYS A 326 9.60 12.17 21.56
C LYS A 326 9.81 10.96 22.47
N THR A 327 11.05 10.49 22.59
CA THR A 327 11.43 9.42 23.50
C THR A 327 11.15 9.80 24.97
N GLY A 328 11.01 8.80 25.82
CA GLY A 328 10.68 8.97 27.25
C GLY A 328 9.20 9.18 27.54
N PHE A 329 8.32 9.06 26.54
CA PHE A 329 6.88 8.94 26.81
C PHE A 329 6.62 7.63 27.56
N PHE A 330 5.95 7.72 28.70
CA PHE A 330 5.69 6.60 29.60
C PHE A 330 4.20 6.25 29.58
N TRP A 331 3.89 4.97 29.44
CA TRP A 331 2.55 4.41 29.57
C TRP A 331 2.43 3.66 30.90
N ARG A 332 1.44 4.04 31.70
CA ARG A 332 0.97 3.23 32.84
C ARG A 332 -0.36 2.63 32.47
N CYS A 333 -0.45 1.31 32.39
CA CYS A 333 -1.68 0.61 32.06
C CYS A 333 -2.21 -0.20 33.25
N PHE A 334 -3.53 -0.21 33.41
CA PHE A 334 -4.23 -1.07 34.37
C PHE A 334 -5.38 -1.79 33.69
N GLY A 335 -5.65 -3.02 34.12
CA GLY A 335 -6.61 -3.89 33.47
C GLY A 335 -7.29 -4.89 34.39
N PHE A 336 -7.84 -5.92 33.76
CA PHE A 336 -8.60 -6.98 34.43
C PHE A 336 -7.78 -7.75 35.47
N ALA A 337 -8.42 -8.12 36.60
CA ALA A 337 -7.85 -8.96 37.66
C ALA A 337 -6.44 -8.56 38.13
N GLU A 338 -6.29 -7.29 38.52
CA GLU A 338 -5.04 -6.68 39.01
C GLU A 338 -3.94 -6.54 37.95
N TYR A 339 -4.16 -6.94 36.70
CA TYR A 339 -3.21 -6.75 35.61
C TYR A 339 -2.78 -5.28 35.51
N GLY A 340 -1.48 -5.06 35.41
CA GLY A 340 -0.88 -3.78 35.11
C GLY A 340 0.41 -3.96 34.35
N HIS A 341 0.83 -2.94 33.63
CA HIS A 341 2.16 -2.90 33.02
C HIS A 341 2.62 -1.47 32.85
N ASN A 342 3.92 -1.32 32.75
CA ASN A 342 4.59 -0.06 32.45
C ASN A 342 5.36 -0.21 31.15
N ALA A 343 5.33 0.82 30.32
CA ALA A 343 6.13 0.85 29.11
C ALA A 343 6.66 2.26 28.84
N VAL A 344 7.78 2.36 28.13
CA VAL A 344 8.40 3.63 27.75
C VAL A 344 8.82 3.60 26.30
N LEU A 345 8.63 4.72 25.59
CA LEU A 345 9.16 4.92 24.25
C LEU A 345 10.67 5.13 24.38
N SER A 346 11.42 4.04 24.25
CA SER A 346 12.86 4.02 24.52
C SER A 346 13.70 4.49 23.34
N SER A 347 13.22 4.32 22.11
CA SER A 347 13.94 4.75 20.91
C SER A 347 13.00 5.13 19.77
N ILE A 348 13.40 6.14 19.01
CA ILE A 348 12.90 6.41 17.65
C ILE A 348 14.12 6.31 16.72
N ARG A 349 14.01 5.54 15.64
CA ARG A 349 15.12 5.36 14.69
C ARG A 349 14.64 5.37 13.25
N LEU A 350 15.51 5.76 12.33
CA LEU A 350 15.26 5.60 10.90
C LEU A 350 15.88 4.29 10.42
N VAL A 351 15.05 3.46 9.77
CA VAL A 351 15.47 2.25 9.07
C VAL A 351 15.06 2.42 7.61
N ASP A 352 16.04 2.50 6.71
CA ASP A 352 15.84 2.76 5.29
C ASP A 352 14.95 4.00 5.02
N GLY A 353 15.12 5.04 5.83
CA GLY A 353 14.37 6.30 5.75
C GLY A 353 13.00 6.29 6.44
N ASN A 354 12.52 5.13 6.90
CA ASN A 354 11.23 5.00 7.58
C ASN A 354 11.39 5.03 9.11
N PRO A 355 10.52 5.74 9.84
CA PRO A 355 10.56 5.76 11.30
C PRO A 355 10.13 4.41 11.89
N VAL A 356 10.91 3.98 12.88
CA VAL A 356 10.65 2.80 13.71
C VAL A 356 10.66 3.24 15.17
N TYR A 357 9.57 3.02 15.87
CA TYR A 357 9.42 3.33 17.30
C TYR A 357 9.60 2.06 18.10
N ILE A 358 10.44 2.12 19.13
CA ILE A 358 10.69 0.99 20.03
C ILE A 358 10.19 1.35 21.41
N VAL A 359 9.31 0.49 21.92
CA VAL A 359 8.75 0.60 23.26
C VAL A 359 9.25 -0.57 24.08
N THR A 360 9.77 -0.29 25.26
CA THR A 360 10.24 -1.31 26.20
C THR A 360 9.53 -1.16 27.53
N GLY A 361 9.27 -2.25 28.24
CA GLY A 361 8.52 -2.21 29.48
C GLY A 361 8.52 -3.52 30.22
N GLU A 362 7.65 -3.61 31.21
CA GLU A 362 7.43 -4.81 32.01
C GLU A 362 5.97 -4.92 32.45
N VAL A 363 5.48 -6.16 32.52
CA VAL A 363 4.22 -6.50 33.20
C VAL A 363 4.46 -6.50 34.71
N ASP A 364 3.50 -5.97 35.47
CA ASP A 364 3.60 -5.94 36.93
C ASP A 364 3.63 -7.37 37.51
N ASP A 365 4.61 -7.66 38.38
CA ASP A 365 4.68 -8.94 39.10
C ASP A 365 3.70 -8.95 40.29
N LEU A 366 2.52 -9.52 40.05
CA LEU A 366 1.47 -9.70 41.07
C LEU A 366 1.72 -10.92 41.98
N SER A 367 2.68 -11.79 41.63
CA SER A 367 3.02 -12.98 42.39
C SER A 367 3.90 -12.68 43.60
N GLY A 368 4.50 -11.48 43.66
CA GLY A 368 5.47 -11.14 44.70
C GLY A 368 6.78 -11.96 44.60
N GLY A 369 7.16 -12.38 43.38
CA GLY A 369 8.34 -13.20 43.11
C GLY A 369 8.14 -14.70 43.32
N GLU A 370 6.90 -15.18 43.38
CA GLU A 370 6.58 -16.60 43.56
C GLU A 370 6.84 -17.44 42.29
N THR A 371 6.83 -16.82 41.11
CA THR A 371 7.16 -17.48 39.84
C THR A 371 8.60 -17.19 39.41
N GLN A 372 9.53 -18.07 39.78
CA GLN A 372 10.92 -17.97 39.30
C GLN A 372 11.03 -18.35 37.81
N GLY A 373 11.55 -17.43 37.00
CA GLY A 373 11.90 -17.67 35.59
C GLY A 373 10.93 -17.11 34.56
N ASP A 374 9.89 -16.40 35.03
CA ASP A 374 8.95 -15.69 34.16
C ASP A 374 9.60 -14.47 33.49
N ASP A 375 9.29 -14.30 32.20
CA ASP A 375 9.75 -13.16 31.41
C ASP A 375 8.64 -12.10 31.33
N PHE A 376 8.72 -11.13 32.23
CA PHE A 376 7.79 -10.00 32.29
C PHE A 376 8.09 -8.92 31.27
N SER A 377 9.15 -9.06 30.46
CA SER A 377 9.57 -8.00 29.55
C SER A 377 8.53 -7.72 28.47
N ILE A 378 8.43 -6.46 28.10
CA ILE A 378 7.67 -5.98 26.97
C ILE A 378 8.67 -5.36 26.00
N TYR A 379 8.66 -5.84 24.76
CA TYR A 379 9.28 -5.20 23.62
C TYR A 379 8.22 -5.03 22.53
N LEU A 380 7.91 -3.79 22.18
CA LEU A 380 7.05 -3.45 21.05
C LEU A 380 7.84 -2.66 20.01
N GLN A 381 7.47 -2.87 18.75
CA GLN A 381 7.95 -2.07 17.64
C GLN A 381 6.74 -1.56 16.86
N TYR A 382 6.74 -0.25 16.56
CA TYR A 382 5.80 0.33 15.60
C TYR A 382 6.53 0.71 14.31
N THR A 383 5.99 0.28 13.18
CA THR A 383 6.44 0.66 11.84
C THR A 383 5.29 1.32 11.07
N ILE A 384 5.65 2.17 10.11
CA ILE A 384 4.70 2.82 9.21
C ILE A 384 5.03 2.40 7.79
N GLU A 385 4.09 1.74 7.14
CA GLU A 385 4.24 1.21 5.79
C GLU A 385 2.99 1.54 4.99
N ASN A 386 3.11 2.23 3.86
CA ASN A 386 1.99 2.50 2.94
C ASN A 386 0.73 3.10 3.62
N ASN A 387 0.90 4.05 4.53
CA ASN A 387 -0.18 4.67 5.32
C ASN A 387 -0.87 3.73 6.33
N ILE A 388 -0.17 2.68 6.75
CA ILE A 388 -0.60 1.71 7.76
C ILE A 388 0.35 1.82 8.95
N LEU A 389 -0.20 1.89 10.16
CA LEU A 389 0.55 1.76 11.40
C LEU A 389 0.50 0.29 11.82
N VAL A 390 1.65 -0.36 11.92
CA VAL A 390 1.79 -1.76 12.30
C VAL A 390 2.44 -1.85 13.67
N GLN A 391 1.92 -2.71 14.55
CA GLN A 391 2.56 -3.09 15.80
C GLN A 391 3.14 -4.50 15.65
N SER A 392 4.38 -4.70 16.09
CA SER A 392 4.89 -6.02 16.44
C SER A 392 5.31 -6.07 17.90
N LYS A 393 5.28 -7.27 18.50
CA LYS A 393 5.61 -7.48 19.91
C LYS A 393 6.39 -8.76 20.16
N ASP A 394 7.24 -8.68 21.17
CA ASP A 394 7.80 -9.79 21.94
C ASP A 394 7.53 -9.47 23.42
N ALA A 395 6.49 -10.08 23.97
CA ALA A 395 5.98 -9.76 25.30
C ALA A 395 5.20 -10.97 25.86
N PRO A 396 5.90 -11.98 26.41
CA PRO A 396 5.31 -13.30 26.71
C PRO A 396 4.13 -13.26 27.68
N LEU A 397 4.12 -12.31 28.62
CA LEU A 397 3.11 -12.20 29.67
C LEU A 397 2.14 -11.02 29.47
N MET A 398 2.27 -10.26 28.38
CA MET A 398 1.38 -9.13 28.11
C MET A 398 0.00 -9.63 27.67
N MET A 399 -1.05 -9.20 28.38
CA MET A 399 -2.45 -9.53 28.07
C MET A 399 -3.01 -8.68 26.92
N ASP A 400 -2.26 -8.61 25.81
CA ASP A 400 -2.63 -7.95 24.55
C ASP A 400 -3.10 -8.99 23.52
N SER A 401 -3.19 -8.61 22.24
CA SER A 401 -3.51 -9.48 21.11
C SER A 401 -2.75 -10.81 21.12
N ASP A 402 -3.36 -11.88 20.61
CA ASP A 402 -2.71 -13.19 20.48
C ASP A 402 -1.68 -13.20 19.33
N PHE A 403 -1.65 -12.15 18.50
CA PHE A 403 -0.72 -12.00 17.39
C PHE A 403 0.51 -11.19 17.78
N ASN A 404 1.69 -11.65 17.34
CA ASN A 404 2.95 -10.92 17.53
C ASN A 404 3.12 -9.78 16.51
N GLY A 405 2.26 -9.68 15.50
CA GLY A 405 2.25 -8.61 14.52
C GLY A 405 0.84 -8.35 14.02
N ILE A 406 0.39 -7.10 14.06
CA ILE A 406 -0.96 -6.69 13.63
C ILE A 406 -0.94 -5.27 13.05
N GLU A 407 -1.70 -5.03 12.00
CA GLU A 407 -1.99 -3.68 11.51
C GLU A 407 -2.95 -3.01 12.50
N LEU A 408 -2.53 -1.91 13.13
CA LEU A 408 -3.37 -1.20 14.11
C LEU A 408 -4.41 -0.31 13.45
N ILE A 409 -4.02 0.44 12.43
CA ILE A 409 -4.94 1.37 11.75
C ILE A 409 -4.38 1.74 10.38
N ARG A 410 -5.29 2.00 9.45
CA ARG A 410 -5.00 2.39 8.06
C ARG A 410 -5.69 3.69 7.72
N TYR A 411 -4.97 4.61 7.09
CA TYR A 411 -5.56 5.83 6.53
C TYR A 411 -6.38 5.51 5.25
N PRO A 412 -7.52 6.19 4.98
CA PRO A 412 -8.09 7.35 5.69
C PRO A 412 -8.79 6.99 7.00
N PHE A 413 -8.69 7.90 7.99
CA PHE A 413 -9.33 7.70 9.29
C PHE A 413 -10.80 8.13 9.24
N ILE A 414 -11.64 7.21 8.75
CA ILE A 414 -13.08 7.42 8.57
C ILE A 414 -13.82 6.28 9.24
N THR A 415 -14.90 6.58 9.96
CA THR A 415 -15.81 5.56 10.50
C THR A 415 -16.34 4.66 9.39
N GLY A 416 -16.27 3.35 9.58
CA GLY A 416 -16.68 2.34 8.60
C GLY A 416 -15.58 1.92 7.62
N HIS A 417 -14.37 2.47 7.72
CA HIS A 417 -13.23 1.99 6.92
C HIS A 417 -12.86 0.56 7.32
N LYS A 418 -13.02 -0.39 6.38
CA LYS A 418 -12.81 -1.83 6.57
C LYS A 418 -11.69 -2.40 5.71
N TRP A 419 -10.88 -3.28 6.28
CA TRP A 419 -9.91 -4.08 5.53
C TRP A 419 -9.72 -5.47 6.14
N ILE A 420 -9.19 -6.40 5.35
CA ILE A 420 -8.80 -7.73 5.82
C ILE A 420 -7.29 -7.75 5.95
N GLN A 421 -6.81 -8.22 7.10
CA GLN A 421 -5.39 -8.48 7.37
C GLN A 421 -5.18 -9.94 7.74
N TYR A 422 -3.93 -10.40 7.62
CA TYR A 422 -3.58 -11.80 7.83
C TYR A 422 -2.44 -12.02 8.82
N PRO A 423 -2.65 -11.69 10.10
CA PRO A 423 -1.63 -11.87 11.13
C PRO A 423 -1.34 -13.36 11.37
N VAL A 424 -0.20 -13.62 11.99
CA VAL A 424 0.29 -14.95 12.33
C VAL A 424 0.46 -15.04 13.85
N ASP A 425 -0.03 -16.13 14.45
CA ASP A 425 0.13 -16.38 15.89
C ASP A 425 1.56 -16.88 16.23
N ASP A 426 1.80 -17.10 17.52
CA ASP A 426 3.06 -17.64 18.06
C ASP A 426 3.42 -19.05 17.54
N LYS A 427 2.44 -19.79 17.01
CA LYS A 427 2.58 -21.15 16.45
C LYS A 427 2.75 -21.16 14.93
N GLY A 428 2.71 -20.00 14.28
CA GLY A 428 2.84 -19.90 12.82
C GLY A 428 1.52 -20.09 12.06
N ASN A 429 0.37 -20.14 12.74
CA ASN A 429 -0.94 -20.22 12.11
C ASN A 429 -1.34 -18.84 11.57
N LYS A 430 -1.82 -18.82 10.33
CA LYS A 430 -2.29 -17.60 9.64
C LYS A 430 -3.79 -17.42 9.86
N TYR A 431 -4.20 -16.22 10.24
CA TYR A 431 -5.60 -15.86 10.48
C TYR A 431 -6.11 -14.90 9.40
N SER A 432 -7.43 -14.76 9.31
CA SER A 432 -8.10 -13.74 8.48
C SER A 432 -8.89 -12.85 9.42
N ILE A 433 -8.41 -11.62 9.62
CA ILE A 433 -8.99 -10.66 10.56
C ILE A 433 -9.60 -9.53 9.76
N GLU A 434 -10.92 -9.35 9.89
CA GLU A 434 -11.61 -8.15 9.41
C GLU A 434 -11.37 -7.04 10.42
N THR A 435 -10.86 -5.89 9.97
CA THR A 435 -10.57 -4.73 10.82
C THR A 435 -11.40 -3.54 10.37
N GLU A 436 -11.98 -2.81 11.33
CA GLU A 436 -12.86 -1.67 11.07
C GLU A 436 -12.54 -0.51 12.02
N ILE A 437 -12.47 0.71 11.49
CA ILE A 437 -12.57 1.92 12.33
C ILE A 437 -14.05 2.12 12.67
N ILE A 438 -14.47 1.73 13.87
CA ILE A 438 -15.89 1.71 14.24
C ILE A 438 -16.38 3.04 14.82
N ASN A 439 -15.50 3.83 15.43
CA ASN A 439 -15.82 5.17 15.93
C ASN A 439 -14.59 6.09 15.90
N ILE A 440 -14.87 7.40 15.86
CA ILE A 440 -13.89 8.47 15.99
C ILE A 440 -14.44 9.51 16.97
N TYR A 441 -13.65 9.84 17.99
CA TYR A 441 -14.01 10.80 19.04
C TYR A 441 -13.03 11.96 19.03
N GLU A 442 -13.55 13.19 19.09
CA GLU A 442 -12.72 14.38 19.33
C GLU A 442 -12.62 14.64 20.84
N SER A 443 -11.39 14.89 21.31
CA SER A 443 -11.11 15.29 22.69
C SER A 443 -10.14 16.47 22.71
N ASP A 444 -10.03 17.15 23.86
CA ASP A 444 -9.10 18.27 24.03
C ASP A 444 -7.62 17.84 23.84
N ASP A 445 -7.31 16.56 24.11
CA ASP A 445 -5.97 15.98 24.03
C ASP A 445 -5.70 15.29 22.68
N GLY A 446 -6.64 15.38 21.73
CA GLY A 446 -6.52 14.84 20.37
C GLY A 446 -7.59 13.80 20.04
N THR A 447 -7.63 13.41 18.76
CA THR A 447 -8.62 12.48 18.22
C THR A 447 -8.34 11.04 18.68
N ILE A 448 -9.39 10.33 19.08
CA ILE A 448 -9.37 8.92 19.50
C ILE A 448 -10.10 8.09 18.44
N TYR A 449 -9.45 7.04 17.95
CA TYR A 449 -10.00 6.06 17.01
C TYR A 449 -10.30 4.77 17.76
N GLU A 450 -11.54 4.29 17.67
CA GLU A 450 -11.90 2.95 18.12
C GLU A 450 -11.84 2.00 16.93
N VAL A 451 -11.02 0.96 17.05
CA VAL A 451 -10.76 0.00 15.97
C VAL A 451 -11.13 -1.40 16.47
N GLU A 452 -12.01 -2.07 15.73
CA GLU A 452 -12.44 -3.45 15.97
C GLU A 452 -11.63 -4.41 15.08
N TYR A 453 -11.22 -5.54 15.65
CA TYR A 453 -10.52 -6.64 14.97
C TYR A 453 -11.33 -7.91 15.17
N ARG A 454 -11.91 -8.45 14.10
CA ARG A 454 -12.80 -9.60 14.13
C ARG A 454 -12.17 -10.79 13.42
N ASP A 455 -11.94 -11.87 14.15
CA ASP A 455 -11.53 -13.15 13.56
C ASP A 455 -12.70 -13.74 12.76
N MET A 456 -12.51 -13.84 11.44
CA MET A 456 -13.55 -14.32 10.53
C MET A 456 -13.86 -15.82 10.70
N SER A 457 -12.99 -16.59 11.37
CA SER A 457 -13.16 -18.03 11.55
C SER A 457 -14.07 -18.40 12.72
N ASN A 458 -14.05 -17.61 13.79
CA ASN A 458 -14.75 -17.91 15.05
C ASN A 458 -15.58 -16.72 15.59
N GLY A 459 -15.47 -15.53 14.98
CA GLY A 459 -16.21 -14.33 15.36
C GLY A 459 -15.70 -13.63 16.62
N LYS A 460 -14.58 -14.07 17.22
CA LYS A 460 -13.95 -13.40 18.37
C LYS A 460 -13.50 -12.01 17.98
N VAL A 461 -13.61 -11.09 18.92
CA VAL A 461 -13.34 -9.67 18.72
C VAL A 461 -12.28 -9.18 19.70
N GLU A 462 -11.37 -8.38 19.19
CA GLU A 462 -10.50 -7.47 19.94
C GLU A 462 -10.87 -6.03 19.57
N ASN A 463 -10.77 -5.09 20.51
CA ASN A 463 -10.94 -3.66 20.24
C ASN A 463 -9.76 -2.87 20.78
N ARG A 464 -9.35 -1.82 20.07
CA ARG A 464 -8.35 -0.86 20.52
C ARG A 464 -8.88 0.56 20.48
N LEU A 465 -8.49 1.34 21.47
CA LEU A 465 -8.56 2.80 21.46
C LEU A 465 -7.18 3.36 21.12
N ILE A 466 -7.07 4.08 20.02
CA ILE A 466 -5.84 4.70 19.54
C ILE A 466 -6.01 6.21 19.59
N GLN A 467 -5.22 6.90 20.41
CA GLN A 467 -5.27 8.36 20.53
C GLN A 467 -4.08 9.02 19.84
N SER A 468 -4.36 10.08 19.08
CA SER A 468 -3.32 10.91 18.47
C SER A 468 -2.32 11.39 19.52
N GLY A 469 -1.03 11.20 19.25
CA GLY A 469 0.07 11.57 20.14
C GLY A 469 0.33 10.62 21.31
N LYS A 470 -0.49 9.57 21.54
CA LYS A 470 -0.29 8.59 22.63
C LYS A 470 -0.22 7.14 22.15
N GLY A 471 -0.63 6.82 20.93
CA GLY A 471 -0.74 5.45 20.44
C GLY A 471 -1.93 4.72 21.04
N THR A 472 -1.78 3.42 21.33
CA THR A 472 -2.84 2.63 21.97
C THR A 472 -3.03 3.06 23.42
N ILE A 473 -4.22 3.55 23.76
CA ILE A 473 -4.61 3.98 25.11
C ILE A 473 -5.56 3.00 25.81
N GLY A 474 -6.09 2.03 25.05
CA GLY A 474 -6.93 0.97 25.60
C GLY A 474 -7.02 -0.22 24.66
N PHE A 475 -7.20 -1.40 25.25
CA PHE A 475 -7.35 -2.67 24.56
C PHE A 475 -8.38 -3.52 25.29
N THR A 476 -9.23 -4.23 24.53
CA THR A 476 -10.12 -5.25 25.07
C THR A 476 -10.18 -6.46 24.15
N LYS A 477 -10.32 -7.66 24.70
CA LYS A 477 -10.60 -8.89 23.94
C LYS A 477 -11.50 -9.84 24.70
N ILE A 478 -12.11 -10.77 24.01
CA ILE A 478 -12.80 -11.91 24.63
C ILE A 478 -11.75 -12.91 25.13
N TYR A 479 -11.76 -13.18 26.43
CA TYR A 479 -11.00 -14.27 27.05
C TYR A 479 -11.90 -15.51 27.20
N ASP A 480 -11.31 -16.67 26.91
CA ASP A 480 -12.00 -17.96 26.87
C ASP A 480 -10.99 -19.04 27.28
N ASP A 481 -11.10 -19.48 28.54
CA ASP A 481 -10.28 -20.55 29.11
C ASP A 481 -10.84 -21.95 28.80
N ASN A 482 -11.95 -22.05 28.08
CA ASN A 482 -12.73 -23.27 27.85
C ASN A 482 -13.29 -23.93 29.13
N GLU A 483 -13.22 -23.26 30.28
CA GLU A 483 -13.74 -23.74 31.57
C GLU A 483 -14.93 -22.89 32.04
N ASN A 484 -14.90 -21.58 31.76
CA ASN A 484 -15.89 -20.60 32.16
C ASN A 484 -16.58 -19.98 30.94
N GLU A 485 -17.72 -19.31 31.17
CA GLU A 485 -18.35 -18.47 30.15
C GLU A 485 -17.37 -17.38 29.69
N PRO A 486 -17.17 -17.19 28.38
CA PRO A 486 -16.25 -16.18 27.87
C PRO A 486 -16.59 -14.78 28.38
N PHE A 487 -15.57 -14.02 28.75
CA PHE A 487 -15.74 -12.66 29.29
C PHE A 487 -14.70 -11.70 28.72
N TYR A 488 -14.98 -10.41 28.77
CA TYR A 488 -14.04 -9.39 28.29
C TYR A 488 -12.93 -9.15 29.30
N ILE A 489 -11.70 -9.16 28.80
CA ILE A 489 -10.52 -8.66 29.50
C ILE A 489 -9.95 -7.48 28.72
N GLY A 490 -9.08 -6.71 29.36
CA GLY A 490 -8.46 -5.57 28.72
C GLY A 490 -7.66 -4.72 29.68
N TYR A 491 -7.11 -3.63 29.15
CA TYR A 491 -6.44 -2.59 29.92
C TYR A 491 -6.72 -1.22 29.31
N THR A 492 -6.56 -0.19 30.13
CA THR A 492 -6.55 1.22 29.70
C THR A 492 -5.37 1.93 30.35
N ILE A 493 -4.89 3.01 29.73
CA ILE A 493 -3.91 3.88 30.36
C ILE A 493 -4.51 4.56 31.59
N TYR A 494 -3.67 4.82 32.58
CA TYR A 494 -3.98 5.71 33.68
C TYR A 494 -3.44 7.10 33.34
N GLU A 495 -4.36 7.99 32.94
CA GLU A 495 -4.04 9.31 32.38
C GLU A 495 -3.12 10.14 33.28
N GLU A 496 -3.34 10.11 34.60
CA GLU A 496 -2.54 10.88 35.57
C GLU A 496 -1.09 10.41 35.68
N GLN A 497 -0.77 9.19 35.23
CA GLN A 497 0.57 8.61 35.28
C GLN A 497 1.12 8.27 33.90
N THR A 498 0.43 8.68 32.83
CA THR A 498 0.85 8.46 31.45
C THR A 498 1.27 9.79 30.85
N GLY A 499 2.40 9.82 30.15
CA GLY A 499 2.94 11.03 29.54
C GLY A 499 4.45 11.16 29.71
N TYR A 500 4.94 12.39 29.58
CA TYR A 500 6.34 12.70 29.85
C TYR A 500 6.50 12.97 31.33
N LEU A 501 7.24 12.11 32.02
CA LEU A 501 7.56 12.31 33.43
C LEU A 501 8.44 13.55 33.56
N ASP A 502 8.01 14.50 34.39
CA ASP A 502 8.86 15.62 34.78
C ASP A 502 10.03 15.08 35.61
N ASN A 503 11.26 15.36 35.17
CA ASN A 503 12.48 15.03 35.92
C ASN A 503 12.63 15.87 37.20
#